data_AF-A0A3A8GH09-F1
#
_entry.id   AF-A0A3A8GH09-F1
#
_cell.length_a   1.000
_cell.length_b   1.000
_cell.length_c   1.000
_cell.angle_alpha   90.00
_cell.angle_beta   90.00
_cell.angle_gamma   90.00
#
_symmetry.space_group_name_H-M   'P 1'
#
loop_
_entity.id
_entity.type
_entity.pdbx_description
1 polymer ?
#
loop_
_entity_poly.entity_id
_entity_poly.type
_entity_poly.pdbx_seq_one_letter_code
_entity_poly.pdbx_strand_id
1 'polypeptide(L)'
;MGITLDRRSLIQASLGLTGGLALLRGAPSAAAGRPSPTASSTEEPRPWWELGLMADPIMESQLLHFLAGTYSAQSDISEVLDTATRIVAGDDWSWPNEWVSTADRIRAMGDVSLSRRHSISAGNAYLRAANYYRAALIHH
;
A
#
# COMPACT_ATOMS: atom_id res chain seq x y z
N MET A 1 33.15 -10.52 -26.82
CA MET A 1 33.05 -9.44 -25.81
C MET A 1 31.86 -8.55 -26.17
N GLY A 2 30.69 -8.86 -25.61
CA GLY A 2 29.46 -8.12 -25.85
C GLY A 2 29.35 -6.93 -24.89
N ILE A 3 29.08 -5.75 -25.43
CA ILE A 3 28.92 -4.51 -24.67
C ILE A 3 27.51 -4.52 -24.07
N THR A 4 27.43 -4.74 -22.77
CA THR A 4 26.22 -4.54 -21.97
C THR A 4 25.95 -3.04 -21.81
N LEU A 5 24.85 -2.57 -22.39
CA LEU A 5 24.37 -1.19 -22.25
C LEU A 5 23.67 -1.05 -20.89
N ASP A 6 24.24 -0.22 -19.99
CA ASP A 6 23.70 0.06 -18.66
C ASP A 6 22.69 1.24 -18.72
N ARG A 7 21.63 1.15 -17.92
CA ARG A 7 20.52 2.10 -17.80
C ARG A 7 20.99 3.52 -17.48
N ARG A 8 22.20 3.66 -16.94
CA ARG A 8 22.85 4.92 -16.57
C ARG A 8 23.36 5.73 -17.77
N SER A 9 23.57 5.12 -18.93
CA SER A 9 24.05 5.80 -20.14
C SER A 9 22.96 6.62 -20.85
N LEU A 10 21.69 6.44 -20.50
CA LEU A 10 20.54 7.06 -21.17
C LEU A 10 20.07 8.39 -20.57
N ILE A 11 20.63 8.84 -19.43
CA ILE A 11 20.15 10.05 -18.74
C ILE A 11 21.03 11.30 -19.00
N GLN A 12 22.15 11.18 -19.73
CA GLN A 12 23.01 12.33 -20.04
C GLN A 12 22.70 13.05 -21.37
N ALA A 13 21.60 12.73 -22.04
CA ALA A 13 21.25 13.31 -23.35
C ALA A 13 20.15 14.39 -23.30
N SER A 14 20.18 15.29 -22.32
CA SER A 14 19.31 16.48 -22.33
C SER A 14 20.04 17.69 -21.77
N LEU A 15 20.48 18.58 -22.67
CA LEU A 15 20.45 20.05 -22.57
C LEU A 15 21.42 20.64 -23.60
N GLY A 16 20.98 20.66 -24.86
CA GLY A 16 21.42 21.68 -25.80
C GLY A 16 20.45 22.86 -25.70
N LEU A 17 20.94 24.05 -25.38
CA LEU A 17 20.96 25.19 -26.31
C LEU A 17 21.53 26.43 -25.61
N THR A 18 22.69 26.84 -26.09
CA THR A 18 23.30 28.16 -25.98
C THR A 18 22.44 29.26 -26.60
N GLY A 19 22.34 30.41 -25.93
CA GLY A 19 21.99 31.67 -26.59
C GLY A 19 21.49 32.76 -25.64
N GLY A 20 22.28 33.79 -25.39
CA GLY A 20 21.81 34.99 -24.69
C GLY A 20 22.91 35.86 -24.09
N LEU A 21 23.58 36.65 -24.93
CA LEU A 21 24.51 37.70 -24.54
C LEU A 21 23.70 38.94 -24.10
N ALA A 22 23.86 39.41 -22.85
CA ALA A 22 23.42 40.74 -22.44
C ALA A 22 24.29 41.27 -21.27
N LEU A 23 25.16 42.23 -21.59
CA LEU A 23 25.85 43.10 -20.62
C LEU A 23 24.87 44.17 -20.14
N LEU A 24 24.88 44.54 -18.85
CA LEU A 24 25.04 45.92 -18.36
C LEU A 24 24.93 46.05 -16.81
N ARG A 25 25.87 46.84 -16.27
CA ARG A 25 25.83 47.72 -15.07
C ARG A 25 25.54 47.15 -13.68
N GLY A 26 26.47 47.43 -12.76
CA GLY A 26 26.37 47.11 -11.34
C GLY A 26 25.60 48.13 -10.49
N ALA A 27 25.15 47.67 -9.33
CA ALA A 27 24.96 48.37 -8.05
C ALA A 27 24.72 47.29 -6.94
N PRO A 28 24.70 47.63 -5.64
CA PRO A 28 25.50 47.01 -4.60
C PRO A 28 24.88 45.76 -3.94
N SER A 29 25.77 45.02 -3.27
CA SER A 29 25.50 43.91 -2.36
C SER A 29 24.40 44.25 -1.34
N ALA A 30 23.19 43.73 -1.58
CA ALA A 30 22.20 43.54 -0.54
C ALA A 30 22.31 42.08 -0.11
N ALA A 31 22.71 41.86 1.14
CA ALA A 31 22.68 40.56 1.79
C ALA A 31 21.22 40.09 1.91
N ALA A 32 20.68 39.53 0.82
CA ALA A 32 19.51 38.68 0.89
C ALA A 32 19.93 37.47 1.71
N GLY A 33 19.41 37.39 2.95
CA GLY A 33 19.53 36.18 3.75
C GLY A 33 19.16 35.00 2.87
N ARG A 34 20.09 34.05 2.70
CA ARG A 34 19.80 32.80 1.99
C ARG A 34 18.51 32.26 2.60
N PRO A 35 17.51 31.82 1.80
CA PRO A 35 16.47 30.99 2.36
C PRO A 35 17.21 29.84 3.05
N SER A 36 17.10 29.77 4.37
CA SER A 36 17.57 28.62 5.13
C SER A 36 17.03 27.41 4.39
N PRO A 37 17.85 26.42 4.02
CA PRO A 37 17.32 25.19 3.46
C PRO A 37 16.32 24.71 4.50
N THR A 38 15.04 24.81 4.14
CA THR A 38 13.93 24.22 4.88
C THR A 38 14.42 22.84 5.21
N ALA A 39 14.57 22.53 6.50
CA ALA A 39 15.08 21.26 6.96
C ALA A 39 14.32 20.20 6.18
N SER A 40 15.00 19.57 5.22
CA SER A 40 14.51 18.36 4.60
C SER A 40 14.40 17.42 5.77
N SER A 41 13.18 17.20 6.27
CA SER A 41 12.92 16.15 7.22
C SER A 41 13.45 14.89 6.56
N THR A 42 14.60 14.40 7.02
CA THR A 42 15.13 13.10 6.62
C THR A 42 14.16 12.10 7.23
N GLU A 43 13.05 11.85 6.54
CA GLU A 43 12.10 10.82 6.93
C GLU A 43 12.90 9.52 6.91
N GLU A 44 13.05 8.90 8.08
CA GLU A 44 13.75 7.62 8.16
C GLU A 44 13.05 6.63 7.22
N PRO A 45 13.79 5.78 6.51
CA PRO A 45 13.18 4.82 5.59
C PRO A 45 12.21 3.93 6.36
N ARG A 46 10.94 3.91 5.93
CA ARG A 46 9.93 3.05 6.54
C ARG A 46 10.39 1.58 6.44
N PRO A 47 10.29 0.82 7.53
CA PRO A 47 10.54 -0.62 7.48
C PRO A 47 9.66 -1.31 6.44
N TRP A 48 10.14 -2.41 5.85
CA TRP A 48 9.41 -3.12 4.79
C TRP A 48 8.03 -3.64 5.20
N TRP A 49 7.78 -3.81 6.50
CA TRP A 49 6.52 -4.31 7.05
C TRP A 49 5.46 -3.21 7.25
N GLU A 50 5.83 -1.93 7.16
CA GLU A 50 4.89 -0.81 7.15
C GLU A 50 4.39 -0.59 5.72
N LEU A 51 3.23 -1.17 5.42
CA LEU A 51 2.68 -1.16 4.07
C LEU A 51 2.14 0.22 3.66
N GLY A 52 1.83 1.10 4.62
CA GLY A 52 1.23 2.40 4.37
C GLY A 52 -0.21 2.32 3.84
N LEU A 53 -0.90 1.21 4.12
CA LEU A 53 -2.28 0.94 3.71
C LEU A 53 -3.30 1.29 4.80
N MET A 54 -2.86 1.39 6.06
CA MET A 54 -3.71 1.75 7.20
C MET A 54 -3.12 2.93 7.97
N ALA A 55 -4.00 3.75 8.56
CA ALA A 55 -3.58 4.85 9.43
C ALA A 55 -3.14 4.37 10.81
N ASP A 56 -3.80 3.35 11.34
CA ASP A 56 -3.48 2.75 12.63
C ASP A 56 -2.40 1.65 12.47
N PRO A 57 -1.24 1.75 13.15
CA PRO A 57 -0.15 0.77 13.04
C PRO A 57 -0.52 -0.65 13.52
N ILE A 58 -1.42 -0.77 14.50
CA ILE A 58 -1.94 -2.05 14.97
C ILE A 58 -2.79 -2.65 13.85
N MET A 59 -3.73 -1.90 13.28
CA MET A 59 -4.51 -2.37 12.13
C MET A 59 -3.63 -2.75 10.94
N GLU A 60 -2.57 -1.98 10.65
CA GLU A 60 -1.58 -2.30 9.61
C GLU A 60 -0.88 -3.64 9.88
N SER A 61 -0.42 -3.86 11.12
CA SER A 61 0.24 -5.12 11.49
C SER A 61 -0.68 -6.33 11.36
N GLN A 62 -1.97 -6.16 11.68
CA GLN A 62 -2.97 -7.21 11.53
C GLN A 62 -3.31 -7.44 10.06
N LEU A 63 -3.36 -6.39 9.23
CA LEU A 63 -3.51 -6.52 7.79
C LEU A 63 -2.36 -7.33 7.18
N LEU A 64 -1.12 -7.03 7.56
CA LEU A 64 0.07 -7.79 7.15
C LEU A 64 -0.04 -9.27 7.54
N HIS A 65 -0.54 -9.58 8.75
CA HIS A 65 -0.79 -10.95 9.18
C HIS A 65 -1.82 -11.67 8.28
N PHE A 66 -2.90 -10.99 7.88
CA PHE A 66 -3.88 -11.58 6.97
C PHE A 66 -3.35 -11.78 5.56
N LEU A 67 -2.50 -10.87 5.06
CA LEU A 67 -1.78 -11.04 3.79
C LEU A 67 -0.83 -12.24 3.86
N ALA A 68 -0.11 -12.43 4.97
CA ALA A 68 0.75 -13.59 5.16
C ALA A 68 -0.04 -14.92 5.15
N GLY A 69 -1.28 -14.91 5.64
CA GLY A 69 -2.20 -16.06 5.64
C GLY A 69 -2.49 -16.63 4.26
N THR A 70 -2.27 -15.86 3.19
CA THR A 70 -2.44 -16.29 1.79
C THR A 70 -1.55 -17.48 1.42
N TYR A 71 -0.33 -17.56 1.99
CA TYR A 71 0.57 -18.70 1.81
C TYR A 71 -0.07 -20.03 2.19
N SER A 72 -0.97 -20.01 3.16
CA SER A 72 -1.68 -21.19 3.68
C SER A 72 -3.15 -21.28 3.25
N ALA A 73 -3.55 -20.51 2.22
CA ALA A 73 -4.92 -20.42 1.72
C ALA A 73 -5.99 -19.97 2.73
N GLN A 74 -5.58 -19.38 3.87
CA GLN A 74 -6.47 -18.83 4.89
C GLN A 74 -6.98 -17.43 4.53
N SER A 75 -6.43 -16.82 3.48
CA SER A 75 -6.80 -15.52 2.95
C SER A 75 -6.55 -15.49 1.44
N ASP A 76 -7.16 -14.54 0.75
CA ASP A 76 -6.80 -14.12 -0.60
C ASP A 76 -6.30 -12.67 -0.60
N ILE A 77 -5.30 -12.35 -1.43
CA ILE A 77 -4.69 -11.01 -1.48
C ILE A 77 -5.72 -9.97 -1.87
N SER A 78 -6.52 -10.23 -2.91
CA SER A 78 -7.52 -9.29 -3.38
C SER A 78 -8.63 -9.10 -2.36
N GLU A 79 -9.05 -10.16 -1.65
CA GLU A 79 -10.06 -10.05 -0.58
C GLU A 79 -9.56 -9.19 0.60
N VAL A 80 -8.31 -9.34 1.02
CA VAL A 80 -7.71 -8.56 2.12
C VAL A 80 -7.51 -7.10 1.73
N LEU A 81 -6.96 -6.83 0.54
CA LEU A 81 -6.73 -5.47 0.07
C LEU A 81 -8.04 -4.73 -0.23
N ASP A 82 -9.03 -5.41 -0.83
CA ASP A 82 -10.36 -4.86 -1.05
C ASP A 82 -11.02 -4.46 0.28
N THR A 83 -10.92 -5.32 1.31
CA THR A 83 -11.42 -4.99 2.66
C THR A 83 -10.72 -3.77 3.24
N ALA A 84 -9.39 -3.69 3.10
CA ALA A 84 -8.61 -2.56 3.60
C ALA A 84 -9.07 -1.21 3.03
N THR A 85 -9.39 -1.16 1.74
CA THR A 85 -9.82 0.09 1.09
C THR A 85 -11.16 0.66 1.59
N ARG A 86 -11.95 -0.15 2.29
CA ARG A 86 -13.25 0.26 2.85
C ARG A 86 -13.18 0.68 4.31
N ILE A 87 -12.08 0.40 5.00
CA ILE A 87 -11.89 0.75 6.42
C ILE A 87 -11.56 2.25 6.52
N VAL A 88 -12.27 2.96 7.41
CA VAL A 88 -12.21 4.42 7.54
C VAL A 88 -11.43 4.78 8.79
N ALA A 89 -10.36 5.55 8.63
CA ALA A 89 -9.54 6.02 9.75
C ALA A 89 -10.37 6.87 10.72
N GLY A 90 -10.31 6.52 12.01
CA GLY A 90 -11.08 7.19 13.07
C GLY A 90 -12.53 6.74 13.22
N ASP A 91 -12.99 5.76 12.43
CA ASP A 91 -14.25 5.06 12.67
C ASP A 91 -13.97 3.70 13.31
N ASP A 92 -14.20 3.64 14.63
CA ASP A 92 -14.04 2.48 15.50
C ASP A 92 -14.78 1.23 14.97
N TRP A 93 -15.91 1.42 14.27
CA TRP A 93 -16.73 0.32 13.77
C TRP A 93 -16.41 -0.08 12.33
N SER A 94 -15.63 0.72 11.59
CA SER A 94 -15.32 0.40 10.19
C SER A 94 -14.54 -0.91 10.06
N TRP A 95 -13.58 -1.18 10.95
CA TRP A 95 -12.84 -2.45 10.96
C TRP A 95 -13.75 -3.68 11.09
N PRO A 96 -14.49 -3.86 12.21
CA PRO A 96 -15.30 -5.05 12.39
C PRO A 96 -16.37 -5.19 11.31
N ASN A 97 -17.01 -4.08 10.89
CA ASN A 97 -18.06 -4.11 9.88
C ASN A 97 -17.54 -4.56 8.51
N GLU A 98 -16.41 -4.03 8.06
CA GLU A 98 -15.87 -4.35 6.74
C GLU A 98 -15.31 -5.78 6.66
N TRP A 99 -14.71 -6.27 7.75
CA TRP A 99 -14.29 -7.67 7.84
C TRP A 99 -15.47 -8.64 7.87
N VAL A 100 -16.55 -8.32 8.60
CA VAL A 100 -17.81 -9.11 8.56
C VAL A 100 -18.41 -9.11 7.16
N SER A 101 -18.47 -7.95 6.51
CA SER A 101 -18.97 -7.83 5.14
C SER A 101 -18.21 -8.72 4.15
N THR A 102 -16.87 -8.72 4.22
CA THR A 102 -16.04 -9.64 3.42
C THR A 102 -16.31 -11.10 3.78
N ALA A 103 -16.34 -11.44 5.07
CA ALA A 103 -16.59 -12.80 5.52
C ALA A 103 -17.94 -13.35 5.03
N ASP A 104 -19.01 -12.56 5.10
CA ASP A 104 -20.34 -12.91 4.61
C ASP A 104 -20.35 -13.15 3.10
N ARG A 105 -19.69 -12.28 2.32
CA ARG A 105 -19.55 -12.45 0.88
C ARG A 105 -18.83 -13.76 0.54
N ILE A 106 -17.73 -14.07 1.22
CA ILE A 106 -16.97 -15.30 0.96
C ILE A 106 -17.74 -16.54 1.43
N ARG A 107 -18.45 -16.48 2.56
CA ARG A 107 -19.34 -17.55 2.99
C ARG A 107 -20.40 -17.84 1.94
N ALA A 108 -21.04 -16.80 1.39
CA ALA A 108 -22.03 -16.96 0.32
C ALA A 108 -21.44 -17.61 -0.94
N MET A 109 -20.18 -17.32 -1.31
CA MET A 109 -19.48 -18.03 -2.38
C MET A 109 -19.27 -19.52 -2.06
N GLY A 110 -18.99 -19.84 -0.79
CA GLY A 110 -18.95 -21.19 -0.27
C GLY A 110 -20.30 -21.91 -0.40
N ASP A 111 -21.39 -21.25 0.01
CA ASP A 111 -22.76 -21.77 -0.07
C ASP A 111 -23.14 -22.09 -1.52
N VAL A 112 -22.83 -21.18 -2.46
CA VAL A 112 -23.05 -21.39 -3.91
C VAL A 112 -22.25 -22.58 -4.42
N SER A 113 -20.97 -22.69 -4.04
CA SER A 113 -20.12 -23.82 -4.45
C SER A 113 -20.64 -25.15 -3.91
N LEU A 114 -21.07 -25.18 -2.65
CA LEU A 114 -21.63 -26.35 -2.00
C LEU A 114 -22.94 -26.79 -2.67
N SER A 115 -23.82 -25.83 -3.01
CA SER A 115 -25.08 -26.11 -3.72
C SER A 115 -24.86 -26.78 -5.08
N ARG A 116 -23.70 -26.51 -5.71
CA ARG A 116 -23.26 -27.10 -6.98
C ARG A 116 -22.42 -28.37 -6.80
N ARG A 117 -22.33 -28.91 -5.58
CA ARG A 117 -21.55 -30.10 -5.21
C ARG A 117 -20.03 -29.95 -5.41
N HIS A 118 -19.50 -28.73 -5.36
CA HIS A 118 -18.06 -28.46 -5.40
C HIS A 118 -17.49 -28.33 -3.97
N SER A 119 -17.34 -29.47 -3.28
CA SER A 119 -17.00 -29.51 -1.84
C SER A 119 -15.64 -28.88 -1.50
N ILE A 120 -14.61 -29.08 -2.34
CA ILE A 120 -13.28 -28.49 -2.11
C ILE A 120 -13.33 -26.97 -2.24
N SER A 121 -13.98 -26.45 -3.28
CA SER A 121 -14.16 -25.00 -3.45
C SER A 121 -14.96 -24.38 -2.31
N ALA A 122 -16.01 -25.06 -1.85
CA ALA A 122 -16.79 -24.64 -0.69
C ALA A 122 -15.92 -24.60 0.59
N GLY A 123 -15.16 -25.67 0.86
CA GLY A 123 -14.25 -25.73 2.00
C GLY A 123 -13.20 -24.63 2.00
N ASN A 124 -12.59 -24.35 0.84
CA ASN A 124 -11.62 -23.26 0.70
C ASN A 124 -12.27 -21.89 0.98
N ALA A 125 -13.50 -21.66 0.52
CA ALA A 125 -14.23 -20.43 0.81
C ALA A 125 -14.57 -20.32 2.31
N TYR A 126 -15.09 -21.38 2.93
CA TYR A 126 -15.42 -21.36 4.35
C TYR A 126 -14.20 -21.17 5.26
N LEU A 127 -13.04 -21.73 4.90
CA LEU A 127 -11.81 -21.51 5.64
C LEU A 127 -11.43 -20.02 5.66
N ARG A 128 -11.50 -19.34 4.51
CA ARG A 128 -11.24 -17.89 4.43
C ARG A 128 -12.30 -17.08 5.17
N ALA A 129 -13.58 -17.40 4.98
CA ALA A 129 -14.67 -16.73 5.68
C ALA A 129 -14.51 -16.82 7.20
N ALA A 130 -14.16 -18.00 7.74
CA ALA A 130 -13.89 -18.17 9.16
C ALA A 130 -12.72 -17.31 9.65
N ASN A 131 -11.64 -17.21 8.87
CA ASN A 131 -10.51 -16.35 9.20
C ASN A 131 -10.90 -14.86 9.20
N TYR A 132 -11.80 -14.43 8.31
CA TYR A 132 -12.28 -13.05 8.25
C TYR A 132 -13.30 -12.71 9.33
N TYR A 133 -14.17 -13.64 9.73
CA TYR A 133 -14.97 -13.44 10.95
C TYR A 133 -14.09 -13.29 12.18
N ARG A 134 -12.99 -14.07 12.28
CA ARG A 134 -12.00 -13.89 13.34
C ARG A 134 -11.31 -12.52 13.27
N ALA A 135 -11.03 -12.02 12.07
CA ALA A 135 -10.44 -10.69 11.87
C ALA A 135 -11.30 -9.57 12.46
N ALA A 136 -12.62 -9.68 12.32
CA ALA A 136 -13.57 -8.72 12.87
C ALA A 136 -13.54 -8.63 14.40
N LEU A 137 -13.02 -9.62 15.11
CA LEU A 137 -12.96 -9.63 16.59
C LEU A 137 -11.73 -8.91 17.17
N ILE A 138 -10.79 -8.49 16.31
CA ILE A 138 -9.46 -8.04 16.75
C ILE A 138 -9.46 -6.58 17.20
N HIS A 139 -10.23 -5.74 16.50
CA HIS A 139 -10.28 -4.30 16.74
C HIS A 139 -11.74 -3.85 16.78
N HIS A 140 -12.05 -3.00 17.74
CA HIS A 140 -13.31 -2.28 17.91
C HIS A 140 -13.01 -0.88 18.43
#